data_AF-A0A1V4RJP5-F1
#
_entry.id   AF-A0A1V4RJP5-F1
#
_cell.length_a   1.000
_cell.length_b   1.000
_cell.length_c   1.000
_cell.angle_alpha   90.00
_cell.angle_beta   90.00
_cell.angle_gamma   90.00
#
_symmetry.space_group_name_H-M   'P 1'
#
loop_
_entity.id
_entity.type
_entity.pdbx_description
1 polymer ?
#
loop_
_entity_poly.entity_id
_entity_poly.type
_entity_poly.pdbx_seq_one_letter_code
_entity_poly.pdbx_strand_id
1 'polypeptide(L)' 'KEVKLYVPQDELLKCYHNQRAVVTTDVAPDKKFAGWVKRISPIVDPVSGTFKVTVGVKAVRSR' A
#
# COMPACT_ATOMS: atom_id res chain seq x y z
N LYS A 1 -5.03 -11.12 -0.29
CA LYS A 1 -3.92 -10.88 -1.26
C LYS A 1 -2.99 -9.83 -0.69
N GLU A 2 -1.77 -9.68 -1.23
CA GLU A 2 -0.83 -8.63 -0.83
C GLU A 2 -0.38 -7.83 -2.04
N VAL A 3 -0.15 -6.53 -1.85
CA VAL A 3 0.35 -5.60 -2.85
C VAL A 3 1.54 -4.84 -2.26
N LYS A 4 2.58 -4.64 -3.06
CA LYS A 4 3.76 -3.85 -2.68
C LYS A 4 3.62 -2.46 -3.30
N LEU A 5 3.72 -1.44 -2.47
CA LEU A 5 3.72 -0.04 -2.86
C LEU A 5 5.09 0.56 -2.55
N TYR A 6 5.50 1.51 -3.37
CA TYR A 6 6.70 2.31 -3.18
C TYR A 6 6.26 3.73 -2.86
N VAL A 7 6.58 4.18 -1.66
CA VAL A 7 6.07 5.42 -1.08
C VAL A 7 7.24 6.40 -0.92
N PRO A 8 7.08 7.70 -1.24
CA PRO A 8 8.10 8.72 -1.04
C PRO A 8 8.62 8.78 0.41
N GLN A 9 9.92 9.02 0.60
CA GLN A 9 10.57 9.01 1.91
C GLN A 9 9.97 9.99 2.94
N ASP A 10 9.44 11.13 2.50
CA ASP A 10 8.84 12.18 3.34
C ASP A 10 7.50 11.74 3.98
N GLU A 11 6.89 10.69 3.44
CA GLU A 11 5.67 10.08 3.97
C GLU A 11 5.95 8.98 5.01
N LEU A 12 7.22 8.64 5.28
CA LEU A 12 7.59 7.52 6.15
C LEU A 12 6.95 7.61 7.54
N LEU A 13 6.96 8.81 8.14
CA LEU A 13 6.40 9.04 9.47
C LEU A 13 4.86 9.01 9.51
N LYS A 14 4.20 9.12 8.35
CA LYS A 14 2.72 9.03 8.25
C LYS A 14 2.25 7.58 8.10
N CYS A 15 3.17 6.66 7.84
CA CYS A 15 2.89 5.25 7.65
C CYS A 15 3.04 4.46 8.97
N TYR A 16 2.02 3.69 9.36
CA TYR A 16 2.06 2.85 10.56
C TYR A 16 1.43 1.48 10.35
N HIS A 17 1.82 0.51 11.19
CA HIS A 17 1.29 -0.85 11.11
C HIS A 17 -0.23 -0.87 11.32
N ASN A 18 -0.94 -1.71 10.56
CA ASN A 18 -2.40 -1.82 10.54
C ASN A 18 -3.16 -0.56 10.09
N GLN A 19 -2.48 0.45 9.57
CA GLN A 19 -3.14 1.60 8.96
C GLN A 19 -4.09 1.16 7.84
N ARG A 20 -5.32 1.68 7.86
CA ARG A 20 -6.33 1.40 6.85
C ARG A 20 -5.91 1.99 5.50
N ALA A 21 -6.02 1.19 4.44
CA ALA A 21 -5.71 1.58 3.08
C ALA A 21 -6.89 1.30 2.14
N VAL A 22 -6.97 2.07 1.06
CA VAL A 22 -7.85 1.80 -0.09
C VAL A 22 -6.95 1.65 -1.30
N VAL A 23 -7.04 0.50 -1.97
CA VAL A 23 -6.25 0.20 -3.17
C VAL A 23 -7.15 0.30 -4.39
N THR A 24 -6.67 0.97 -5.43
CA THR A 24 -7.30 1.10 -6.75
C THR A 24 -6.32 0.59 -7.82
N THR A 25 -6.82 0.32 -9.02
CA THR A 25 -6.00 -0.15 -10.15
C THR A 25 -6.47 0.50 -11.44
N ASP A 26 -5.55 0.83 -12.34
CA ASP A 26 -5.89 1.50 -13.60
C ASP A 26 -6.78 0.63 -14.53
N VAL A 27 -6.66 -0.69 -14.43
CA VAL A 27 -7.47 -1.65 -15.19
C VAL A 27 -8.94 -1.65 -14.74
N ALA A 28 -9.23 -1.18 -13.53
CA ALA A 28 -10.57 -1.15 -12.96
C ALA A 28 -10.72 0.07 -12.02
N PRO A 29 -10.80 1.28 -12.57
CA PRO A 29 -10.76 2.53 -11.79
C PRO A 29 -11.96 2.66 -10.83
N ASP A 30 -13.11 2.08 -11.19
CA ASP A 30 -14.31 2.09 -10.34
C ASP A 30 -14.25 1.09 -9.18
N LYS A 31 -13.25 0.19 -9.18
CA LYS A 31 -13.10 -0.82 -8.13
C LYS A 31 -12.15 -0.33 -7.05
N LYS A 32 -12.68 -0.25 -5.83
CA LYS A 32 -11.92 0.03 -4.61
C LYS A 32 -11.79 -1.23 -3.78
N PHE A 33 -10.58 -1.54 -3.35
CA PHE A 33 -10.31 -2.67 -2.49
C PHE A 33 -9.87 -2.20 -1.11
N ALA A 34 -10.60 -2.64 -0.08
CA ALA A 34 -10.21 -2.36 1.29
C ALA A 34 -8.93 -3.12 1.66
N GLY A 35 -7.99 -2.43 2.28
CA GLY A 35 -6.71 -2.98 2.69
C GLY A 35 -6.18 -2.42 3.99
N TRP A 36 -5.01 -2.93 4.39
CA TRP A 36 -4.30 -2.48 5.57
C TRP A 36 -2.78 -2.64 5.41
N VAL A 37 -2.00 -1.75 6.01
CA VAL A 37 -0.55 -1.84 6.03
C VAL A 37 -0.14 -3.04 6.88
N LYS A 38 0.44 -4.06 6.25
CA LYS A 38 0.96 -5.25 6.92
C LYS A 38 2.40 -5.06 7.38
N ARG A 39 3.22 -4.45 6.52
CA ARG A 39 4.66 -4.29 6.77
C ARG A 39 5.17 -3.00 6.15
N ILE A 40 6.06 -2.34 6.86
CA ILE A 40 6.83 -1.20 6.38
C ILE A 40 8.30 -1.62 6.39
N SER A 41 8.98 -1.49 5.26
CA SER A 41 10.44 -1.57 5.18
C SER A 41 10.96 -0.14 5.14
N PRO A 42 11.54 0.39 6.22
CA PRO A 42 11.96 1.80 6.28
C PRO A 42 13.23 2.08 5.47
N ILE A 43 13.83 1.06 4.85
CA ILE A 43 14.97 1.22 3.95
C ILE A 43 14.51 1.99 2.70
N VAL A 44 15.10 3.16 2.50
CA VAL A 44 14.87 4.01 1.32
C VAL A 44 15.79 3.54 0.20
N ASP A 45 15.23 3.33 -0.98
CA ASP A 45 15.97 3.12 -2.21
C ASP A 45 16.55 4.45 -2.71
N PRO A 46 17.88 4.59 -2.86
CA PRO A 46 18.50 5.88 -3.18
C PRO A 46 18.26 6.33 -4.63
N VAL A 47 17.84 5.43 -5.53
CA VAL A 47 17.59 5.77 -6.94
C VAL A 47 16.21 6.40 -7.10
N SER A 48 15.20 5.85 -6.44
CA SER A 48 13.81 6.31 -6.51
C SER A 48 13.40 7.25 -5.38
N GLY A 49 14.14 7.28 -4.28
CA GLY A 49 13.76 8.02 -3.07
C GLY A 49 12.54 7.45 -2.36
N THR A 50 12.24 6.16 -2.57
CA THR A 50 11.04 5.51 -2.03
C THR A 50 11.37 4.41 -1.04
N PHE A 51 10.43 4.12 -0.14
CA PHE A 51 10.46 2.96 0.74
C PHE A 51 9.30 2.01 0.43
N LYS A 52 9.48 0.73 0.79
CA LYS A 52 8.53 -0.32 0.43
C LYS A 52 7.48 -0.53 1.53
N VAL A 53 6.21 -0.42 1.15
CA VAL A 53 5.06 -0.74 2.00
C VAL A 53 4.34 -1.96 1.45
N THR A 54 4.08 -2.95 2.31
CA THR A 54 3.27 -4.13 1.95
C THR A 54 1.87 -3.97 2.51
N VAL A 55 0.87 -3.95 1.62
CA VAL A 55 -0.54 -3.78 1.95
C VAL A 55 -1.25 -5.12 1.78
N GLY A 56 -1.94 -5.57 2.83
CA GLY A 56 -2.91 -6.65 2.74
C GLY A 56 -4.20 -6.14 2.12
N VAL A 57 -4.78 -6.89 1.19
CA VAL A 57 -6.02 -6.50 0.48
C VAL A 57 -7.06 -7.60 0.64
N LYS A 58 -8.29 -7.21 1.04
CA LYS A 58 -9.46 -8.09 1.03
C LYS A 58 -10.06 -8.10 -0.37
N ALA A 59 -10.37 -9.29 -0.89
CA ALA A 59 -11.17 -9.40 -2.10
C ALA A 59 -12.59 -8.93 -1.77
N VAL A 60 -13.15 -8.04 -2.60
CA VAL A 60 -14.58 -7.74 -2.55
C VAL A 60 -15.28 -9.02 -3.00
N ARG A 61 -16.02 -9.67 -2.10
CA ARG A 61 -16.95 -10.74 -2.48
C ARG A 61 -18.12 -10.07 -3.19
N SER A 62 -18.14 -10.13 -4.52
CA SER A 62 -19.39 -9.94 -5.27
C SER A 62 -20.32 -11.09 -4.87
N ARG A 63 -21.43 -10.77 -4.22
CA ARG A 63 -22.58 -11.68 -4.12
C ARG A 63 -23.27 -11.76 -5.46
#